data_AF-A0A822I332-F1
#
_entry.id   AF-A0A822I332-F1
#
_cell.length_a   1.000
_cell.length_b   1.000
_cell.length_c   1.000
_cell.angle_alpha   90.00
_cell.angle_beta   90.00
_cell.angle_gamma   90.00
#
_symmetry.space_group_name_H-M   'P 1'
#
loop_
_entity.id
_entity.type
_entity.pdbx_description
1 polymer ?
#
loop_
_entity_poly.entity_id
_entity_poly.type
_entity_poly.pdbx_seq_one_letter_code
_entity_poly.pdbx_strand_id
1 'polypeptide(L)' 'INNTTIDKKNDEECIRTQDGIIKFENVKLMTPNGDVLIENLNFTVRSGQNVIVVGPNGCGKSSLFRTIGE' A
#
# COMPACT_ATOMS: atom_id res chain seq x y z
N ILE A 1 3.44 17.28 17.06
CA ILE A 1 4.22 16.03 16.85
C ILE A 1 3.80 15.54 15.48
N ASN A 2 4.63 15.87 14.49
CA ASN A 2 4.67 15.60 13.04
C ASN A 2 3.47 14.89 12.38
N ASN A 3 2.60 15.71 11.75
CA ASN A 3 1.60 15.29 10.77
C ASN A 3 2.25 15.01 9.41
N THR A 4 2.47 13.74 9.07
CA THR A 4 2.73 13.33 7.69
C THR A 4 1.51 12.58 7.17
N THR A 5 0.48 13.31 6.76
CA THR A 5 -0.57 12.75 5.91
C THR A 5 -0.17 13.06 4.48
N ILE A 6 0.24 12.04 3.71
CA ILE A 6 0.49 12.19 2.28
C ILE A 6 -0.88 12.16 1.59
N ASP A 7 -1.65 13.24 1.73
CA ASP A 7 -2.89 13.46 0.99
C ASP A 7 -2.55 14.01 -0.40
N LYS A 8 -2.23 13.12 -1.35
CA LYS A 8 -2.16 13.51 -2.76
C LYS A 8 -3.58 13.55 -3.33
N LYS A 9 -4.14 14.76 -3.37
CA LYS A 9 -5.38 15.08 -4.11
C LYS A 9 -5.17 14.83 -5.60
N ASN A 10 -5.82 13.81 -6.16
CA ASN A 10 -6.40 13.70 -7.52
C ASN A 10 -6.85 12.24 -7.72
N ASP A 11 -8.15 11.98 -7.61
CA ASP A 11 -8.85 10.67 -7.75
C ASP A 11 -8.23 9.47 -6.98
N GLU A 12 -9.00 8.97 -6.02
CA GLU A 12 -8.65 8.83 -4.60
C GLU A 12 -7.72 7.66 -4.23
N GLU A 13 -6.50 7.61 -4.77
CA GLU A 13 -5.46 6.71 -4.28
C GLU A 13 -5.07 7.09 -2.83
N CYS A 14 -5.22 6.14 -1.89
CA CYS A 14 -4.97 6.40 -0.49
C CYS A 14 -4.36 5.20 0.23
N ILE A 15 -3.31 5.45 0.99
CA ILE A 15 -2.76 4.52 1.98
C ILE A 15 -2.93 5.16 3.35
N ARG A 16 -3.68 4.50 4.22
CA ARG A 16 -3.95 4.98 5.59
C ARG A 16 -3.41 4.00 6.60
N THR A 17 -2.65 4.52 7.56
CA THR A 17 -2.09 3.78 8.69
C THR A 17 -2.51 4.49 10.00
N GLN A 18 -3.79 4.39 10.37
CA GLN A 18 -4.38 5.07 11.53
C GLN A 18 -5.32 4.14 12.30
N ASP A 19 -5.48 4.37 13.60
CA ASP A 19 -6.39 3.63 14.49
C ASP A 19 -6.24 2.10 14.42
N GLY A 20 -5.01 1.62 14.24
CA GLY A 20 -4.71 0.20 14.09
C GLY A 20 -5.24 -0.40 12.78
N ILE A 21 -5.44 0.41 11.75
CA ILE A 21 -5.87 -0.01 10.42
C ILE A 21 -4.80 0.37 9.41
N ILE A 22 -4.45 -0.58 8.54
CA ILE A 22 -3.72 -0.35 7.29
C ILE A 22 -4.73 -0.51 6.16
N LYS A 23 -5.07 0.58 5.47
CA LYS A 23 -6.01 0.58 4.34
C LYS A 23 -5.32 1.04 3.08
N PHE A 24 -5.49 0.26 2.02
CA PHE A 24 -5.15 0.59 0.64
C PHE A 24 -6.45 0.79 -0.13
N GLU A 25 -6.57 1.93 -0.80
CA GLU A 25 -7.73 2.31 -1.61
C GLU A 25 -7.22 2.84 -2.94
N ASN A 26 -7.52 2.13 -4.03
CA ASN A 26 -7.10 2.45 -5.39
C ASN A 26 -5.58 2.69 -5.55
N VAL A 27 -4.77 1.88 -4.87
CA VAL A 27 -3.32 2.08 -4.86
C VAL A 27 -2.65 1.46 -6.08
N LYS A 28 -1.88 2.27 -6.80
CA LYS A 28 -1.05 1.83 -7.92
C LYS A 28 0.29 1.33 -7.40
N LEU A 29 0.55 0.04 -7.59
CA LEU A 29 1.81 -0.57 -7.19
C LEU A 29 2.79 -0.59 -8.36
N MET A 30 3.98 -0.02 -8.16
CA MET A 30 5.01 0.07 -9.19
C MET A 30 6.33 -0.54 -8.73
N THR A 31 7.16 -1.00 -9.68
CA THR A 31 8.56 -1.32 -9.42
C THR A 31 9.37 -0.03 -9.21
N PRO A 32 10.56 -0.09 -8.59
CA PRO A 32 11.47 1.05 -8.54
C PRO A 32 11.89 1.57 -9.92
N ASN A 33 11.76 0.74 -10.97
CA ASN A 33 12.05 1.11 -12.35
C ASN A 33 10.86 1.80 -13.04
N GLY A 34 9.71 1.91 -12.39
CA GLY A 34 8.51 2.55 -12.92
C GLY A 34 7.54 1.60 -13.65
N ASP A 35 7.75 0.28 -13.59
CA ASP A 35 6.81 -0.68 -14.18
C ASP A 35 5.57 -0.81 -13.29
N VAL A 36 4.38 -0.75 -13.86
CA VAL A 36 3.14 -0.97 -13.10
C VAL A 36 2.93 -2.47 -12.88
N LEU A 37 2.83 -2.86 -11.61
CA LEU A 37 2.58 -4.24 -11.18
C LEU A 37 1.10 -4.49 -10.90
N ILE A 38 0.45 -3.52 -10.27
CA ILE A 38 -0.98 -3.56 -9.93
C ILE A 38 -1.55 -2.16 -10.16
N GLU A 39 -2.62 -2.06 -10.96
CA GLU A 39 -3.25 -0.77 -11.27
C GLU A 39 -4.12 -0.24 -10.13
N ASN A 40 -4.84 -1.13 -9.42
CA ASN A 40 -5.82 -0.76 -8.38
C ASN A 40 -5.80 -1.75 -7.21
N LEU A 41 -4.88 -1.57 -6.28
CA LEU A 41 -4.78 -2.38 -5.08
C LEU A 41 -5.72 -1.86 -3.99
N ASN A 42 -6.63 -2.71 -3.55
CA ASN A 42 -7.62 -2.42 -2.53
C ASN A 42 -7.60 -3.52 -1.46
N PHE A 43 -7.11 -3.21 -0.25
CA PHE A 43 -7.18 -4.13 0.88
C PHE A 43 -7.14 -3.39 2.21
N THR A 44 -7.57 -4.06 3.28
CA THR A 44 -7.57 -3.51 4.63
C THR A 44 -7.08 -4.56 5.61
N VAL A 45 -6.14 -4.19 6.46
CA VAL A 45 -5.65 -5.00 7.58
C VAL A 45 -5.97 -4.25 8.87
N ARG A 46 -6.55 -4.97 9.82
CA ARG A 46 -6.90 -4.45 11.15
C ARG A 46 -5.93 -5.00 12.19
N SER A 47 -5.76 -4.24 13.27
CA SER A 47 -4.98 -4.67 14.43
C SER A 47 -5.46 -6.03 14.95
N GLY A 48 -4.51 -6.90 15.28
CA GLY A 48 -4.77 -8.28 15.68
C GLY A 48 -4.91 -9.28 14.54
N GLN A 49 -4.87 -8.85 13.27
CA GLN A 49 -4.83 -9.77 12.13
C GLN A 49 -3.40 -10.16 11.77
N ASN A 50 -3.17 -11.46 11.59
CA ASN A 50 -1.95 -11.97 10.97
C ASN A 50 -2.17 -12.14 9.47
N VAL A 51 -1.38 -11.47 8.65
CA VAL A 51 -1.50 -11.48 7.18
C VAL A 51 -0.24 -12.07 6.57
N ILE A 52 -0.40 -12.98 5.61
CA ILE A 52 0.69 -13.56 4.83
C ILE A 52 0.52 -13.13 3.38
N VAL A 53 1.56 -12.52 2.81
CA VAL A 53 1.61 -12.14 1.39
C VAL A 53 2.39 -13.20 0.62
N VAL A 54 1.74 -13.88 -0.32
CA VAL A 54 2.32 -14.96 -1.14
C VAL A 54 2.21 -14.66 -2.63
N GLY A 55 3.12 -15.22 -3.43
CA GLY A 55 3.09 -15.11 -4.89
C GLY A 55 4.45 -15.37 -5.55
N PRO A 56 4.51 -15.52 -6.89
CA PRO A 56 5.74 -15.78 -7.64
C PRO A 56 6.84 -14.73 -7.46
N ASN A 57 8.08 -15.06 -7.80
CA ASN A 57 9.17 -14.09 -7.80
C ASN A 57 8.88 -12.94 -8.79
N GLY A 58 9.17 -11.71 -8.39
CA GLY A 58 8.90 -10.52 -9.20
C GLY A 58 7.46 -10.00 -9.18
N CYS A 59 6.50 -10.66 -8.51
CA CYS A 59 5.09 -10.23 -8.53
C CYS A 59 4.77 -8.98 -7.67
N GLY A 60 5.77 -8.30 -7.10
CA GLY A 60 5.55 -7.05 -6.36
C GLY A 60 5.44 -7.13 -4.84
N LYS A 61 5.68 -8.30 -4.21
CA LYS A 61 5.60 -8.43 -2.74
C LYS A 61 6.47 -7.42 -2.00
N SER A 62 7.73 -7.26 -2.39
CA SER A 62 8.64 -6.27 -1.78
C SER A 62 8.21 -4.83 -2.07
N SER A 63 7.71 -4.55 -3.28
CA SER A 63 7.14 -3.24 -3.61
C SER A 63 5.97 -2.91 -2.70
N LEU A 64 5.09 -3.87 -2.40
CA LEU A 64 3.93 -3.68 -1.53
C LEU A 64 4.33 -3.17 -0.15
N PHE A 65 5.32 -3.81 0.48
CA PHE A 65 5.80 -3.38 1.80
C PHE A 65 6.51 -2.03 1.76
N ARG A 66 7.16 -1.70 0.64
CA ARG A 66 7.79 -0.38 0.46
C ARG A 66 6.75 0.74 0.53
N THR A 67 5.59 0.53 -0.08
CA THR A 67 4.51 1.53 -0.07
C THR A 67 3.87 1.71 1.32
N ILE A 68 4.07 0.79 2.27
CA ILE A 68 3.61 0.92 3.66
C ILE A 68 4.64 1.67 4.53
N GLY A 69 5.93 1.49 4.24
CA GLY A 69 7.03 1.93 5.10
C GLY A 69 7.62 3.31 4.77
N GLU A 70 7.13 3.97 3.72
CA GLU A 70 7.46 5.36 3.37
C GLU A 70 6.47 6.34 4.00
#